data_AF-A0A6L3ZUI2-F1
#
_entry.id   AF-A0A6L3ZUI2-F1
#
_cell.length_a   1.000
_cell.length_b   1.000
_cell.length_c   1.000
_cell.angle_alpha   90.00
_cell.angle_beta   90.00
_cell.angle_gamma   90.00
#
_symmetry.space_group_name_H-M   'P 1'
#
loop_
_entity.id
_entity.type
_entity.pdbx_description
1 polymer ?
#
loop_
_entity_poly.entity_id
_entity_poly.type
_entity_poly.pdbx_seq_one_letter_code
_entity_poly.pdbx_strand_id
1 'polypeptide(L)'
;MSFDAVIEHLLECACPSIQYRVRREVLGQSPFDAPLLDLQPRILDDALVQEVLNWQQPDGWFAWHFHGYPGTESAIRILSEKGVSPHHPSILAGLNAIETYPDRLNRGIGKGGKTADEMALGGQALIRAVVFAYAGVENCPFIREQITQSLEAFRAVIGIGNIHEVAEPYKEHLVFRAGAHWPCIYHLRLLAFTKGWRIAENVHMLAQALDRLAALSPIPPIYIRHKSQLIAPASFAMQNFNPDLSTLNPVGWMLWFHWMEMAARL
;
A
#
# COMPACT_ATOMS: atom_id res chain seq x y z
N MET A 1 -8.42 -29.83 1.40
CA MET A 1 -9.48 -29.12 2.14
C MET A 1 -10.29 -28.33 1.13
N SER A 2 -11.62 -28.37 1.15
CA SER A 2 -12.44 -27.52 0.27
C SER A 2 -12.28 -26.06 0.68
N PHE A 3 -12.63 -25.13 -0.22
CA PHE A 3 -12.63 -23.70 0.10
C PHE A 3 -13.49 -23.40 1.34
N ASP A 4 -14.70 -23.95 1.39
CA ASP A 4 -15.62 -23.77 2.52
C ASP A 4 -15.02 -24.30 3.83
N ALA A 5 -14.38 -25.46 3.81
CA ALA A 5 -13.72 -26.01 5.00
C ALA A 5 -12.53 -25.16 5.47
N VAL A 6 -11.82 -24.47 4.56
CA VAL A 6 -10.78 -23.50 4.94
C VAL A 6 -11.41 -22.28 5.61
N ILE A 7 -12.52 -21.76 5.07
CA ILE A 7 -13.22 -20.62 5.65
C ILE A 7 -13.73 -20.94 7.05
N GLU A 8 -14.42 -22.08 7.22
CA GLU A 8 -14.91 -22.54 8.53
C GLU A 8 -13.75 -22.65 9.54
N HIS A 9 -12.66 -23.31 9.14
CA HIS A 9 -11.48 -23.46 9.99
C HIS A 9 -10.89 -22.10 10.42
N LEU A 10 -10.79 -21.13 9.50
CA LEU A 10 -10.29 -19.79 9.82
C LEU A 10 -11.24 -19.03 10.75
N LEU A 11 -12.55 -19.15 10.57
CA LEU A 11 -13.54 -18.50 11.42
C LEU A 11 -13.58 -19.07 12.85
N GLU A 12 -13.27 -20.35 13.01
CA GLU A 12 -13.26 -21.03 14.31
C GLU A 12 -11.92 -20.87 15.04
N CYS A 13 -10.80 -21.04 14.33
CA CYS A 13 -9.50 -21.23 14.96
C CYS A 13 -8.55 -20.03 14.86
N ALA A 14 -8.76 -19.11 13.92
CA ALA A 14 -7.80 -18.01 13.71
C ALA A 14 -7.94 -16.91 14.77
N CYS A 15 -6.97 -16.00 14.85
CA CYS A 15 -7.05 -14.84 15.73
C CYS A 15 -8.17 -13.87 15.31
N PRO A 16 -8.64 -12.98 16.21
CA PRO A 16 -9.75 -12.06 15.93
C PRO A 16 -9.59 -11.24 14.64
N SER A 17 -8.38 -10.76 14.35
CA SER A 17 -8.09 -10.00 13.12
C SER A 17 -8.31 -10.81 11.85
N ILE A 18 -7.87 -12.08 11.83
CA ILE A 18 -8.07 -12.97 10.67
C ILE A 18 -9.56 -13.30 10.53
N GLN A 19 -10.25 -13.62 11.63
CA GLN A 19 -11.70 -13.86 11.60
C GLN A 19 -12.44 -12.65 11.04
N TYR A 20 -12.09 -11.43 11.48
CA TYR A 20 -12.69 -10.19 11.02
C TYR A 20 -12.46 -9.97 9.51
N ARG A 21 -11.22 -10.17 9.04
CA ARG A 21 -10.88 -9.99 7.62
C ARG A 21 -11.55 -11.03 6.72
N VAL A 22 -11.60 -12.29 7.11
CA VAL A 22 -12.34 -13.33 6.34
C VAL A 22 -13.80 -12.91 6.19
N ARG A 23 -14.44 -12.47 7.28
CA ARG A 23 -15.83 -11.99 7.25
C ARG A 23 -16.03 -10.77 6.34
N ARG A 24 -15.15 -9.76 6.46
CA ARG A 24 -15.26 -8.51 5.68
C ARG A 24 -14.90 -8.64 4.21
N GLU A 25 -13.75 -9.25 3.94
CA GLU A 25 -13.06 -9.17 2.65
C GLU A 25 -13.39 -10.38 1.77
N VAL A 26 -13.65 -11.55 2.35
CA VAL A 26 -13.98 -12.77 1.60
C VAL A 26 -15.49 -13.00 1.56
N LEU A 27 -16.16 -12.90 2.72
CA LEU A 27 -17.60 -13.16 2.83
C LEU A 27 -18.48 -11.91 2.60
N GLY A 28 -17.87 -10.72 2.47
CA GLY A 28 -18.59 -9.48 2.17
C GLY A 28 -19.53 -9.00 3.29
N GLN A 29 -19.34 -9.45 4.53
CA GLN A 29 -20.18 -9.06 5.67
C GLN A 29 -20.01 -7.57 5.99
N SER A 30 -21.08 -6.96 6.52
CA SER A 30 -21.09 -5.55 6.92
C SER A 30 -20.26 -5.35 8.20
N PRO A 31 -19.55 -4.22 8.37
CA PRO A 31 -18.89 -3.88 9.64
C PRO A 31 -19.85 -3.87 10.83
N PHE A 32 -21.13 -3.64 10.56
CA PHE A 32 -22.16 -3.44 11.57
C PHE A 32 -22.89 -4.75 11.94
N ASP A 33 -22.53 -5.88 11.31
CA ASP A 33 -23.07 -7.18 11.66
C ASP A 33 -22.53 -7.62 13.03
N ALA A 34 -23.40 -8.25 13.84
CA ALA A 34 -23.08 -8.62 15.22
C ALA A 34 -21.75 -9.39 15.38
N PRO A 35 -21.42 -10.41 14.56
CA PRO A 35 -20.16 -11.14 14.71
C PRO A 35 -18.91 -10.26 14.55
N LEU A 36 -19.00 -9.18 13.77
CA LEU A 36 -17.87 -8.27 13.56
C LEU A 36 -17.75 -7.24 14.67
N LEU A 37 -18.89 -6.78 15.21
CA LEU A 37 -18.94 -5.94 16.41
C LEU A 37 -18.34 -6.68 17.62
N ASP A 38 -18.65 -7.97 17.78
CA ASP A 38 -18.13 -8.81 18.86
C ASP A 38 -16.61 -9.06 18.77
N LEU A 39 -16.05 -8.97 17.56
CA LEU A 39 -14.60 -9.10 17.34
C LEU A 39 -13.83 -7.83 17.70
N GLN A 40 -14.45 -6.65 17.66
CA GLN A 40 -13.74 -5.38 17.87
C GLN A 40 -13.04 -5.30 19.24
N PRO A 41 -13.68 -5.61 20.39
CA PRO A 41 -13.00 -5.59 21.69
C PRO A 41 -11.79 -6.53 21.74
N ARG A 42 -11.89 -7.71 21.10
CA ARG A 42 -10.80 -8.70 21.07
C ARG A 42 -9.65 -8.28 20.15
N ILE A 43 -9.95 -7.56 19.07
CA ILE A 43 -8.93 -6.94 18.21
C ILE A 43 -8.22 -5.82 18.97
N LEU A 44 -8.98 -5.00 19.71
CA LEU A 44 -8.42 -3.92 20.50
C LEU A 44 -7.52 -4.46 21.62
N ASP A 45 -7.79 -5.64 22.17
CA ASP A 45 -6.94 -6.29 23.19
C ASP A 45 -5.65 -6.94 22.63
N ASP A 46 -5.47 -6.98 21.30
CA ASP A 46 -4.23 -7.49 20.69
C ASP A 46 -3.02 -6.65 21.08
N ALA A 47 -1.93 -7.31 21.52
CA ALA A 47 -0.73 -6.63 22.03
C ALA A 47 -0.11 -5.64 21.02
N LEU A 48 -0.11 -5.97 19.73
CA LEU A 48 0.42 -5.07 18.71
C LEU A 48 -0.53 -3.88 18.48
N VAL A 49 -1.84 -4.09 18.55
CA VAL A 49 -2.82 -2.99 18.46
C VAL A 49 -2.62 -2.03 19.63
N GLN A 50 -2.50 -2.53 20.85
CA GLN A 50 -2.22 -1.71 22.04
C GLN A 50 -0.89 -0.96 21.94
N GLU A 51 0.18 -1.64 21.48
CA GLU A 51 1.48 -1.00 21.24
C GLU A 51 1.35 0.18 20.28
N VAL A 52 0.70 -0.03 19.13
CA VAL A 52 0.54 1.00 18.09
C VAL A 52 -0.35 2.16 18.57
N LEU A 53 -1.43 1.86 19.31
CA LEU A 53 -2.28 2.90 19.91
C LEU A 53 -1.47 3.78 20.88
N ASN A 54 -0.55 3.19 21.64
CA ASN A 54 0.33 3.92 22.56
C ASN A 54 1.38 4.80 21.87
N TRP A 55 1.57 4.69 20.55
CA TRP A 55 2.42 5.64 19.81
C TRP A 55 1.74 7.00 19.59
N GLN A 56 0.42 7.10 19.79
CA GLN A 56 -0.33 8.32 19.54
C GLN A 56 0.03 9.41 20.55
N GLN A 57 0.47 10.56 20.05
CA GLN A 57 0.77 11.76 20.82
C GLN A 57 -0.51 12.55 21.11
N PRO A 58 -0.48 13.52 22.07
CA PRO A 58 -1.64 14.35 22.39
C PRO A 58 -2.24 15.12 21.22
N ASP A 59 -1.45 15.40 20.17
CA ASP A 59 -1.91 16.08 18.95
C ASP A 59 -2.50 15.13 17.90
N GLY A 60 -2.65 13.84 18.23
CA GLY A 60 -3.18 12.79 17.36
C GLY A 60 -2.14 12.13 16.45
N TRP A 61 -0.94 12.70 16.33
CA TRP A 61 0.12 12.14 15.48
C TRP A 61 0.71 10.86 16.10
N PHE A 62 1.02 9.84 15.30
CA PHE A 62 1.63 8.61 15.80
C PHE A 62 3.15 8.64 15.65
N ALA A 63 3.87 8.37 16.75
CA ALA A 63 5.33 8.33 16.81
C ALA A 63 5.99 9.60 16.23
N TRP A 64 7.24 9.54 15.76
CA TRP A 64 7.92 10.70 15.18
C TRP A 64 7.78 10.79 13.66
N HIS A 65 7.94 9.66 12.97
CA HIS A 65 7.97 9.61 11.50
C HIS A 65 6.56 9.65 10.90
N PHE A 66 6.44 10.18 9.69
CA PHE A 66 5.27 9.94 8.85
C PHE A 66 5.39 8.56 8.20
N HIS A 67 6.45 8.33 7.44
CA HIS A 67 6.70 7.07 6.74
C HIS A 67 7.84 6.28 7.40
N GLY A 68 7.65 4.96 7.55
CA GLY A 68 8.58 4.06 8.22
C GLY A 68 8.00 3.48 9.52
N TYR A 69 8.78 2.60 10.17
CA TYR A 69 8.42 1.97 11.44
C TYR A 69 9.37 2.45 12.56
N PRO A 70 8.85 2.94 13.70
CA PRO A 70 7.46 3.33 13.95
C PRO A 70 7.13 4.69 13.29
N GLY A 71 5.88 4.86 12.83
CA GLY A 71 5.42 6.10 12.20
C GLY A 71 3.91 6.12 11.93
N THR A 72 3.37 7.27 11.55
CA THR A 72 1.92 7.43 11.29
C THR A 72 1.39 6.53 10.18
N GLU A 73 2.13 6.37 9.08
CA GLU A 73 1.74 5.44 8.01
C GLU A 73 1.70 3.99 8.50
N SER A 74 2.74 3.53 9.21
CA SER A 74 2.76 2.17 9.74
C SER A 74 1.70 1.95 10.81
N ALA A 75 1.42 2.94 11.66
CA ALA A 75 0.37 2.86 12.68
C ALA A 75 -1.02 2.67 12.05
N ILE A 76 -1.43 3.56 11.16
CA ILE A 76 -2.77 3.47 10.52
C ILE A 76 -2.88 2.21 9.67
N ARG A 77 -1.81 1.82 8.97
CA ARG A 77 -1.77 0.56 8.21
C ARG A 77 -1.98 -0.64 9.13
N ILE A 78 -1.20 -0.76 10.21
CA ILE A 78 -1.29 -1.90 11.13
C ILE A 78 -2.67 -1.98 11.77
N LEU A 79 -3.22 -0.85 12.25
CA LEU A 79 -4.56 -0.82 12.84
C LEU A 79 -5.63 -1.26 11.84
N SER A 80 -5.55 -0.77 10.59
CA SER A 80 -6.48 -1.16 9.52
C SER A 80 -6.34 -2.65 9.15
N GLU A 81 -5.12 -3.14 8.96
CA GLU A 81 -4.83 -4.55 8.64
C GLU A 81 -5.20 -5.50 9.80
N LYS A 82 -5.19 -5.02 11.05
CA LYS A 82 -5.68 -5.75 12.23
C LYS A 82 -7.20 -5.75 12.35
N GLY A 83 -7.91 -4.94 11.54
CA GLY A 83 -9.36 -4.86 11.53
C GLY A 83 -9.94 -3.87 12.54
N VAL A 84 -9.14 -2.93 13.06
CA VAL A 84 -9.65 -1.84 13.89
C VAL A 84 -10.59 -0.97 13.06
N SER A 85 -11.78 -0.68 13.60
CA SER A 85 -12.78 0.13 12.92
C SER A 85 -12.21 1.47 12.42
N PRO A 86 -12.48 1.88 11.16
CA PRO A 86 -12.05 3.18 10.64
C PRO A 86 -12.65 4.36 11.42
N HIS A 87 -13.72 4.14 12.19
CA HIS A 87 -14.33 5.14 13.07
C HIS A 87 -13.72 5.15 14.47
N HIS A 88 -12.68 4.36 14.75
CA HIS A 88 -11.99 4.38 16.03
C HIS A 88 -11.36 5.76 16.27
N PRO A 89 -11.52 6.37 17.47
CA PRO A 89 -11.05 7.73 17.75
C PRO A 89 -9.57 7.96 17.39
N SER A 90 -8.71 6.99 17.67
CA SER A 90 -7.28 7.11 17.35
C SER A 90 -6.99 7.15 15.84
N ILE A 91 -7.76 6.45 15.00
CA ILE A 91 -7.60 6.54 13.54
C ILE A 91 -8.04 7.93 13.06
N LEU A 92 -9.20 8.40 13.51
CA LEU A 92 -9.71 9.72 13.15
C LEU A 92 -8.76 10.84 13.59
N ALA A 93 -8.22 10.76 14.81
CA ALA A 93 -7.24 11.70 15.32
C ALA A 93 -5.93 11.67 14.51
N GLY A 94 -5.48 10.49 14.09
CA GLY A 94 -4.32 10.34 13.22
C GLY A 94 -4.49 11.00 11.85
N LEU A 95 -5.63 10.76 11.20
CA LEU A 95 -5.96 11.41 9.93
C LEU A 95 -6.06 12.93 10.08
N ASN A 96 -6.70 13.41 11.15
CA ASN A 96 -6.78 14.84 11.44
C ASN A 96 -5.39 15.45 11.67
N ALA A 97 -4.49 14.75 12.36
CA ALA A 97 -3.12 15.22 12.58
C ALA A 97 -2.32 15.32 11.27
N ILE A 98 -2.55 14.42 10.31
CA ILE A 98 -1.93 14.50 8.98
C ILE A 98 -2.34 15.78 8.25
N GLU A 99 -3.63 16.12 8.27
CA GLU A 99 -4.13 17.35 7.65
C GLU A 99 -3.65 18.60 8.39
N THR A 100 -3.58 18.55 9.72
CA THR A 100 -3.20 19.68 10.57
C THR A 100 -1.71 20.00 10.44
N TYR A 101 -0.86 19.00 10.23
CA TYR A 101 0.60 19.15 10.24
C TYR A 101 1.26 18.65 8.93
N PRO A 102 0.98 19.27 7.77
CA PRO A 102 1.45 18.79 6.47
C PRO A 102 2.99 18.79 6.35
N ASP A 103 3.69 19.68 7.05
CA ASP A 103 5.16 19.71 7.06
C ASP A 103 5.80 18.43 7.60
N ARG A 104 5.07 17.70 8.47
CA ARG A 104 5.55 16.45 9.09
C ARG A 104 5.55 15.27 8.12
N LEU A 105 4.90 15.38 6.95
CA LEU A 105 4.94 14.35 5.91
C LEU A 105 6.37 14.02 5.45
N ASN A 106 7.28 14.98 5.54
CA ASN A 106 8.69 14.77 5.20
C ASN A 106 9.44 13.87 6.21
N ARG A 107 8.88 13.59 7.39
CA ARG A 107 9.58 12.81 8.44
C ARG A 107 9.64 11.33 8.05
N GLY A 108 10.85 10.79 7.98
CA GLY A 108 11.11 9.39 7.60
C GLY A 108 11.54 9.23 6.14
N ILE A 109 10.72 9.68 5.18
CA ILE A 109 11.05 9.62 3.75
C ILE A 109 12.01 10.75 3.30
N GLY A 110 12.08 11.84 4.06
CA GLY A 110 12.95 12.98 3.80
C GLY A 110 12.70 13.61 2.42
N LYS A 111 13.77 14.16 1.82
CA LYS A 111 13.70 14.80 0.50
C LYS A 111 13.34 13.81 -0.62
N GLY A 112 13.54 12.51 -0.41
CA GLY A 112 13.23 11.49 -1.41
C GLY A 112 11.75 11.42 -1.76
N GLY A 113 10.87 11.66 -0.78
CA GLY A 113 9.42 11.66 -1.00
C GLY A 113 8.98 12.77 -1.93
N LYS A 114 9.47 14.00 -1.70
CA LYS A 114 9.17 15.14 -2.56
C LYS A 114 9.72 14.96 -3.98
N THR A 115 10.95 14.46 -4.11
CA THR A 115 11.51 14.15 -5.44
C THR A 115 10.69 13.10 -6.18
N ALA A 116 10.23 12.05 -5.48
CA ALA A 116 9.38 11.03 -6.10
C ALA A 116 8.02 11.59 -6.55
N ASP A 117 7.42 12.51 -5.78
CA ASP A 117 6.20 13.22 -6.19
C ASP A 117 6.44 14.08 -7.43
N GLU A 118 7.53 14.86 -7.46
CA GLU A 118 7.91 15.71 -8.60
C GLU A 118 8.15 14.91 -9.89
N MET A 119 8.54 13.64 -9.76
CA MET A 119 8.77 12.72 -10.87
C MET A 119 7.57 11.81 -11.19
N ALA A 120 6.44 11.94 -10.47
CA ALA A 120 5.29 11.04 -10.60
C ALA A 120 5.62 9.54 -10.39
N LEU A 121 6.57 9.25 -9.48
CA LEU A 121 7.01 7.89 -9.15
C LEU A 121 6.49 7.41 -7.78
N GLY A 122 5.53 8.13 -7.20
CA GLY A 122 4.86 7.77 -5.96
C GLY A 122 5.65 8.12 -4.71
N GLY A 123 5.54 9.38 -4.28
CA GLY A 123 6.20 9.92 -3.10
C GLY A 123 5.26 10.12 -1.91
N GLN A 124 5.50 11.19 -1.16
CA GLN A 124 4.78 11.45 0.10
C GLN A 124 3.30 11.76 -0.12
N ALA A 125 2.92 12.38 -1.25
CA ALA A 125 1.53 12.66 -1.58
C ALA A 125 0.74 11.36 -1.79
N LEU A 126 1.33 10.41 -2.50
CA LEU A 126 0.75 9.09 -2.73
C LEU A 126 0.63 8.29 -1.42
N ILE A 127 1.70 8.28 -0.61
CA ILE A 127 1.70 7.61 0.69
C ILE A 127 0.61 8.21 1.59
N ARG A 128 0.45 9.54 1.61
CA ARG A 128 -0.66 10.20 2.33
C ARG A 128 -2.02 9.70 1.82
N ALA A 129 -2.25 9.68 0.51
CA ALA A 129 -3.51 9.18 -0.03
C ALA A 129 -3.80 7.73 0.39
N VAL A 130 -2.77 6.86 0.40
CA VAL A 130 -2.89 5.47 0.85
C VAL A 130 -3.27 5.38 2.33
N VAL A 131 -2.70 6.23 3.20
CA VAL A 131 -3.05 6.26 4.63
C VAL A 131 -4.53 6.59 4.85
N PHE A 132 -5.09 7.50 4.07
CA PHE A 132 -6.52 7.80 4.10
C PHE A 132 -7.36 6.65 3.53
N ALA A 133 -6.89 6.01 2.45
CA ALA A 133 -7.57 4.86 1.85
C ALA A 133 -7.66 3.66 2.80
N TYR A 134 -6.64 3.40 3.63
CA TYR A 134 -6.70 2.39 4.69
C TYR A 134 -7.85 2.60 5.68
N ALA A 135 -8.26 3.84 5.89
CA ALA A 135 -9.40 4.20 6.73
C ALA A 135 -10.73 4.31 5.95
N GLY A 136 -10.75 3.89 4.68
CA GLY A 136 -11.94 3.94 3.82
C GLY A 136 -12.27 5.32 3.26
N VAL A 137 -11.34 6.28 3.34
CA VAL A 137 -11.53 7.63 2.78
C VAL A 137 -10.99 7.67 1.35
N GLU A 138 -11.86 7.88 0.37
CA GLU A 138 -11.44 8.00 -1.05
C GLU A 138 -12.01 9.23 -1.78
N ASN A 139 -12.99 9.91 -1.19
CA ASN A 139 -13.75 10.98 -1.86
C ASN A 139 -13.13 12.38 -1.78
N CYS A 140 -11.92 12.50 -1.23
CA CYS A 140 -11.19 13.76 -1.14
C CYS A 140 -10.49 14.09 -2.47
N PRO A 141 -10.41 15.37 -2.89
CA PRO A 141 -9.78 15.76 -4.15
C PRO A 141 -8.35 15.24 -4.33
N PHE A 142 -7.50 15.38 -3.30
CA PHE A 142 -6.11 14.93 -3.37
C PHE A 142 -5.98 13.40 -3.51
N ILE A 143 -6.94 12.62 -3.00
CA ILE A 143 -6.94 11.16 -3.14
C ILE A 143 -7.35 10.78 -4.55
N ARG A 144 -8.40 11.42 -5.09
CA ARG A 144 -8.85 11.20 -6.47
C ARG A 144 -7.76 11.53 -7.48
N GLU A 145 -7.00 12.59 -7.25
CA GLU A 145 -5.83 12.92 -8.06
C GLU A 145 -4.79 11.78 -8.04
N GLN A 146 -4.46 11.26 -6.86
CA GLN A 146 -3.52 10.15 -6.73
C GLN A 146 -4.05 8.83 -7.31
N ILE A 147 -5.37 8.59 -7.29
CA ILE A 147 -6.00 7.44 -7.96
C ILE A 147 -5.80 7.56 -9.47
N THR A 148 -6.06 8.73 -10.05
CA THR A 148 -5.83 8.98 -11.49
C THR A 148 -4.37 8.77 -11.86
N GLN A 149 -3.43 9.36 -11.11
CA GLN A 149 -1.99 9.17 -11.35
C GLN A 149 -1.58 7.69 -11.24
N SER A 150 -2.18 6.94 -10.31
CA SER A 150 -1.93 5.50 -10.17
C SER A 150 -2.40 4.71 -11.38
N LEU A 151 -3.60 4.99 -11.91
CA LEU A 151 -4.09 4.36 -13.13
C LEU A 151 -3.22 4.71 -14.34
N GLU A 152 -2.76 5.96 -14.45
CA GLU A 152 -1.85 6.40 -15.52
C GLU A 152 -0.50 5.70 -15.44
N ALA A 153 0.07 5.55 -14.24
CA ALA A 153 1.32 4.84 -14.03
C ALA A 153 1.22 3.37 -14.50
N PHE A 154 0.13 2.67 -14.17
CA PHE A 154 -0.09 1.30 -14.67
C PHE A 154 -0.35 1.27 -16.18
N ARG A 155 -1.16 2.19 -16.71
CA ARG A 155 -1.46 2.27 -18.15
C ARG A 155 -0.19 2.47 -18.98
N ALA A 156 0.74 3.28 -18.50
CA ALA A 156 2.00 3.53 -19.17
C ALA A 156 2.81 2.24 -19.38
N VAL A 157 2.72 1.28 -18.46
CA VAL A 157 3.50 0.03 -18.55
C VAL A 157 3.11 -0.82 -19.75
N ILE A 158 1.84 -0.80 -20.16
CA ILE A 158 1.31 -1.64 -21.25
C ILE A 158 2.13 -1.48 -22.53
N GLY A 159 2.59 -0.25 -22.82
CA GLY A 159 3.37 0.07 -24.03
C GLY A 159 4.88 -0.17 -23.92
N ILE A 160 5.41 -0.43 -22.72
CA ILE A 160 6.87 -0.52 -22.50
C ILE A 160 7.38 -1.85 -23.02
N GLY A 161 8.19 -1.84 -24.08
CA GLY A 161 8.81 -3.01 -24.70
C GLY A 161 9.94 -3.61 -23.85
N ASN A 162 10.73 -2.75 -23.21
CA ASN A 162 11.87 -3.13 -22.39
C ASN A 162 12.18 -2.06 -21.32
N ILE A 163 12.87 -2.45 -20.25
CA ILE A 163 13.18 -1.56 -19.11
C ILE A 163 14.01 -0.32 -19.52
N HIS A 164 14.84 -0.40 -20.56
CA HIS A 164 15.68 0.72 -20.99
C HIS A 164 14.89 1.86 -21.67
N GLU A 165 13.61 1.65 -21.99
CA GLU A 165 12.70 2.71 -22.43
C GLU A 165 12.36 3.68 -21.29
N VAL A 166 12.34 3.21 -20.05
CA VAL A 166 12.02 4.01 -18.87
C VAL A 166 13.20 4.23 -17.92
N ALA A 167 14.28 3.48 -18.09
CA ALA A 167 15.48 3.59 -17.28
C ALA A 167 16.74 3.76 -18.13
N GLU A 168 17.75 4.41 -17.56
CA GLU A 168 19.07 4.58 -18.16
C GLU A 168 20.19 4.25 -17.16
N PRO A 169 21.37 3.82 -17.65
CA PRO A 169 22.52 3.61 -16.78
C PRO A 169 23.01 4.93 -16.15
N TYR A 170 23.31 4.88 -14.86
CA TYR A 170 24.03 5.93 -14.13
C TYR A 170 24.95 5.30 -13.09
N LYS A 171 26.26 5.38 -13.34
CA LYS A 171 27.28 4.59 -12.60
C LYS A 171 26.92 3.09 -12.71
N GLU A 172 26.99 2.37 -11.60
CA GLU A 172 26.67 0.93 -11.52
C GLU A 172 25.16 0.63 -11.38
N HIS A 173 24.28 1.62 -11.54
CA HIS A 173 22.85 1.50 -11.29
C HIS A 173 22.01 1.91 -12.49
N LEU A 174 20.75 1.45 -12.54
CA LEU A 174 19.73 2.02 -13.40
C LEU A 174 18.98 3.14 -12.68
N VAL A 175 18.69 4.22 -13.40
CA VAL A 175 17.86 5.33 -12.90
C VAL A 175 16.71 5.58 -13.84
N PHE A 176 15.57 6.01 -13.31
CA PHE A 176 14.44 6.40 -14.15
C PHE A 176 14.81 7.59 -15.03
N ARG A 177 14.41 7.53 -16.31
CA ARG A 177 14.49 8.67 -17.21
C ARG A 177 13.54 9.78 -16.73
N ALA A 178 13.87 11.03 -17.05
CA ALA A 178 12.95 12.14 -16.80
C ALA A 178 11.62 11.90 -17.54
N GLY A 179 10.50 12.05 -16.84
CA GLY A 179 9.16 11.81 -17.38
C GLY A 179 8.76 10.34 -17.50
N ALA A 180 9.56 9.40 -16.98
CA ALA A 180 9.15 8.01 -16.88
C ALA A 180 7.94 7.88 -15.95
N HIS A 181 6.91 7.18 -16.42
CA HIS A 181 5.76 6.80 -15.61
C HIS A 181 5.93 5.33 -15.25
N TRP A 182 6.06 5.03 -13.96
CA TRP A 182 6.30 3.67 -13.49
C TRP A 182 5.59 3.40 -12.16
N PRO A 183 4.79 2.33 -12.05
CA PRO A 183 4.06 2.03 -10.85
C PRO A 183 4.99 1.49 -9.76
N CYS A 184 4.79 2.01 -8.55
CA CYS A 184 5.33 1.49 -7.30
C CYS A 184 4.24 0.82 -6.45
N ILE A 185 4.63 0.15 -5.36
CA ILE A 185 3.71 -0.54 -4.46
C ILE A 185 2.62 0.36 -3.88
N TYR A 186 2.89 1.65 -3.67
CA TYR A 186 1.89 2.57 -3.13
C TYR A 186 0.79 2.92 -4.14
N HIS A 187 1.07 2.88 -5.44
CA HIS A 187 0.03 3.01 -6.46
C HIS A 187 -0.91 1.81 -6.40
N LEU A 188 -0.33 0.61 -6.29
CA LEU A 188 -1.08 -0.63 -6.14
C LEU A 188 -1.92 -0.65 -4.85
N ARG A 189 -1.33 -0.23 -3.72
CA ARG A 189 -2.05 -0.10 -2.43
C ARG A 189 -3.20 0.88 -2.52
N LEU A 190 -3.00 2.04 -3.15
CA LEU A 190 -4.07 3.03 -3.27
C LEU A 190 -5.27 2.43 -4.02
N LEU A 191 -5.01 1.77 -5.15
CA LEU A 191 -6.04 1.13 -5.96
C LEU A 191 -6.72 -0.02 -5.18
N ALA A 192 -5.93 -0.85 -4.48
CA ALA A 192 -6.44 -1.96 -3.69
C ALA A 192 -7.42 -1.53 -2.56
N PHE A 193 -7.20 -0.36 -1.96
CA PHE A 193 -8.03 0.15 -0.85
C PHE A 193 -9.10 1.16 -1.28
N THR A 194 -9.24 1.43 -2.59
CA THR A 194 -10.28 2.31 -3.13
C THR A 194 -11.19 1.56 -4.10
N LYS A 195 -12.39 2.09 -4.33
CA LYS A 195 -13.46 1.45 -5.11
C LYS A 195 -13.94 2.31 -6.28
N GLY A 196 -13.87 3.64 -6.16
CA GLY A 196 -14.45 4.55 -7.16
C GLY A 196 -13.88 4.39 -8.58
N TRP A 197 -12.69 3.82 -8.73
CA TRP A 197 -12.05 3.59 -10.03
C TRP A 197 -12.44 2.27 -10.70
N ARG A 198 -13.10 1.33 -9.99
CA ARG A 198 -13.32 -0.06 -10.43
C ARG A 198 -14.42 -0.22 -11.48
N ILE A 199 -14.31 0.51 -12.56
CA ILE A 199 -15.11 0.31 -13.78
C ILE A 199 -14.43 -0.74 -14.66
N ALA A 200 -15.22 -1.42 -15.50
CA ALA A 200 -14.74 -2.53 -16.33
C ALA A 200 -13.50 -2.17 -17.18
N GLU A 201 -13.46 -0.95 -17.72
CA GLU A 201 -12.33 -0.44 -18.50
C GLU A 201 -11.02 -0.39 -17.68
N ASN A 202 -11.07 0.16 -16.47
CA ASN A 202 -9.90 0.29 -15.61
C ASN A 202 -9.43 -1.07 -15.09
N VAL A 203 -10.36 -1.97 -14.77
CA VAL A 203 -10.03 -3.35 -14.35
C VAL A 203 -9.32 -4.09 -15.48
N HIS A 204 -9.82 -3.98 -16.72
CA HIS A 204 -9.18 -4.58 -17.89
C HIS A 204 -7.77 -3.99 -18.14
N MET A 205 -7.64 -2.66 -18.06
CA MET A 205 -6.35 -1.97 -18.21
C MET A 205 -5.33 -2.44 -17.17
N LEU A 206 -5.74 -2.57 -15.90
CA LEU A 206 -4.84 -3.04 -14.84
C LEU A 206 -4.42 -4.49 -15.05
N ALA A 207 -5.32 -5.37 -15.49
CA ALA A 207 -4.94 -6.75 -15.82
C ALA A 207 -3.84 -6.78 -16.90
N GLN A 208 -4.01 -6.01 -17.97
CA GLN A 208 -2.99 -5.88 -19.03
C GLN A 208 -1.67 -5.30 -18.51
N ALA A 209 -1.72 -4.31 -17.62
CA ALA A 209 -0.52 -3.73 -17.02
C ALA A 209 0.22 -4.73 -16.12
N LEU A 210 -0.51 -5.54 -15.34
CA LEU A 210 0.07 -6.60 -14.51
C LEU A 210 0.69 -7.72 -15.34
N ASP A 211 0.02 -8.17 -16.41
CA ASP A 211 0.59 -9.13 -17.37
C ASP A 211 1.90 -8.59 -17.95
N ARG A 212 1.94 -7.29 -18.24
CA ARG A 212 3.14 -6.66 -18.78
C ARG A 212 4.28 -6.56 -17.76
N LEU A 213 3.98 -6.20 -16.51
CA LEU A 213 4.95 -6.24 -15.41
C LEU A 213 5.49 -7.66 -15.16
N ALA A 214 4.63 -8.66 -15.28
CA ALA A 214 4.99 -10.07 -15.19
C ALA A 214 5.91 -10.50 -16.33
N ALA A 215 5.64 -10.06 -17.56
CA ALA A 215 6.51 -10.32 -18.72
C ALA A 215 7.87 -9.59 -18.64
N LEU A 216 7.93 -8.44 -17.96
CA LEU A 216 9.17 -7.69 -17.71
C LEU A 216 9.96 -8.22 -16.50
N SER A 217 9.40 -9.16 -15.73
CA SER A 217 10.04 -9.71 -14.53
C SER A 217 11.14 -10.74 -14.87
N PRO A 218 12.23 -10.79 -14.10
CA PRO A 218 12.55 -9.93 -12.96
C PRO A 218 13.00 -8.53 -13.42
N ILE A 219 12.35 -7.51 -12.86
CA ILE A 219 12.66 -6.09 -13.09
C ILE A 219 13.86 -5.73 -12.20
N PRO A 220 14.95 -5.19 -12.78
CA PRO A 220 16.11 -4.78 -12.00
C PRO A 220 15.77 -3.62 -11.03
N PRO A 221 16.55 -3.38 -9.98
CA PRO A 221 16.40 -2.19 -9.16
C PRO A 221 16.61 -0.92 -10.01
N ILE A 222 15.62 -0.02 -10.01
CA ILE A 222 15.68 1.28 -10.70
C ILE A 222 15.55 2.37 -9.65
N TYR A 223 16.53 3.28 -9.62
CA TYR A 223 16.64 4.34 -8.63
C TYR A 223 16.04 5.64 -9.15
N ILE A 224 15.68 6.51 -8.21
CA ILE A 224 15.41 7.91 -8.52
C ILE A 224 16.74 8.67 -8.46
N ARG A 225 17.04 9.45 -9.50
CA ARG A 225 18.21 10.33 -9.52
C ARG A 225 17.79 11.76 -9.21
N HIS A 226 18.30 12.30 -8.10
CA HIS A 226 18.17 13.71 -7.79
C HIS A 226 19.56 14.36 -7.76
N LYS A 227 19.86 15.17 -8.78
CA LYS A 227 21.21 15.72 -9.02
C LYS A 227 22.25 14.58 -9.17
N SER A 228 23.14 14.44 -8.19
CA SER A 228 24.18 13.40 -8.12
C SER A 228 23.85 12.29 -7.11
N GLN A 229 22.73 12.39 -6.41
CA GLN A 229 22.30 11.43 -5.39
C GLN A 229 21.33 10.41 -5.97
N LEU A 230 21.48 9.16 -5.53
CA LEU A 230 20.54 8.08 -5.80
C LEU A 230 19.63 7.92 -4.59
N ILE A 231 18.33 7.88 -4.85
CA ILE A 231 17.28 7.60 -3.87
C ILE A 231 16.82 6.16 -4.11
N ALA A 232 16.75 5.41 -3.00
CA ALA A 232 16.50 3.97 -2.95
C ALA A 232 15.35 3.55 -3.88
N PRO A 233 15.43 2.32 -4.45
CA PRO A 233 14.70 1.98 -5.66
C PRO A 233 13.21 2.19 -5.47
N ALA A 234 12.60 2.92 -6.42
CA ALA A 234 11.19 3.30 -6.34
C ALA A 234 10.23 2.14 -6.69
N SER A 235 10.74 0.90 -6.75
CA SER A 235 10.00 -0.30 -7.14
C SER A 235 9.90 -1.36 -6.03
N PHE A 236 10.06 -0.99 -4.74
CA PHE A 236 9.93 -1.94 -3.61
C PHE A 236 8.71 -2.87 -3.77
N ALA A 237 8.91 -4.17 -3.62
CA ALA A 237 7.92 -5.25 -3.78
C ALA A 237 7.28 -5.38 -5.18
N MET A 238 7.81 -4.67 -6.18
CA MET A 238 7.33 -4.68 -7.57
C MET A 238 8.44 -5.13 -8.54
N GLN A 239 9.42 -5.91 -8.06
CA GLN A 239 10.56 -6.36 -8.88
C GLN A 239 10.37 -7.73 -9.51
N ASN A 240 9.62 -8.64 -8.89
CA ASN A 240 9.48 -9.99 -9.43
C ASN A 240 8.06 -10.50 -9.20
N PHE A 241 7.29 -10.54 -10.28
CA PHE A 241 5.91 -11.02 -10.28
C PHE A 241 5.82 -12.54 -10.51
N ASN A 242 6.89 -13.17 -10.99
CA ASN A 242 6.95 -14.61 -11.27
C ASN A 242 8.13 -15.29 -10.55
N PRO A 243 8.28 -15.16 -9.21
CA PRO A 243 9.34 -15.85 -8.51
C PRO A 243 9.10 -17.36 -8.45
N ASP A 244 10.18 -18.13 -8.41
CA ASP A 244 10.10 -19.54 -8.00
C ASP A 244 9.81 -19.62 -6.50
N LEU A 245 8.56 -19.95 -6.17
CA LEU A 245 8.06 -20.05 -4.79
C LEU A 245 8.84 -21.05 -3.94
N SER A 246 9.44 -22.08 -4.55
CA SER A 246 10.22 -23.08 -3.83
C SER A 246 11.57 -22.56 -3.31
N THR A 247 12.03 -21.43 -3.85
CA THR A 247 13.32 -20.81 -3.52
C THR A 247 13.20 -19.55 -2.67
N LEU A 248 11.98 -19.11 -2.36
CA LEU A 248 11.76 -17.88 -1.61
C LEU A 248 12.28 -18.01 -0.17
N ASN A 249 13.23 -17.15 0.18
CA ASN A 249 13.63 -16.90 1.57
C ASN A 249 12.58 -16.00 2.27
N PRO A 250 12.73 -15.71 3.59
CA PRO A 250 11.76 -14.89 4.31
C PRO A 250 11.49 -13.50 3.70
N VAL A 251 12.52 -12.84 3.15
CA VAL A 251 12.36 -11.54 2.47
C VAL A 251 11.58 -11.73 1.17
N GLY A 252 11.89 -12.77 0.40
CA GLY A 252 11.18 -13.12 -0.82
C GLY A 252 9.69 -13.38 -0.58
N TRP A 253 9.36 -14.13 0.47
CA TRP A 253 7.97 -14.33 0.90
C TRP A 253 7.29 -13.01 1.29
N MET A 254 7.96 -12.16 2.07
CA MET A 254 7.42 -10.85 2.45
C MET A 254 7.11 -9.96 1.22
N LEU A 255 8.02 -9.91 0.24
CA LEU A 255 7.79 -9.17 -1.00
C LEU A 255 6.65 -9.76 -1.82
N TRP A 256 6.60 -11.09 -1.95
CA TRP A 256 5.54 -11.79 -2.69
C TRP A 256 4.16 -11.53 -2.07
N PHE A 257 4.02 -11.66 -0.75
CA PHE A 257 2.76 -11.38 -0.06
C PHE A 257 2.32 -9.92 -0.21
N HIS A 258 3.25 -8.96 -0.15
CA HIS A 258 2.91 -7.55 -0.26
C HIS A 258 2.27 -7.17 -1.59
N TRP A 259 2.69 -7.74 -2.72
CA TRP A 259 2.07 -7.42 -4.00
C TRP A 259 0.85 -8.31 -4.25
N MET A 260 0.92 -9.62 -3.94
CA MET A 260 -0.17 -10.56 -4.18
C MET A 260 -1.43 -10.21 -3.41
N GLU A 261 -1.30 -9.82 -2.14
CA GLU A 261 -2.45 -9.39 -1.35
C GLU A 261 -3.14 -8.19 -2.00
N MET A 262 -2.36 -7.23 -2.48
CA MET A 262 -2.93 -6.03 -3.11
C MET A 262 -3.55 -6.35 -4.47
N ALA A 263 -2.92 -7.21 -5.26
CA ALA A 263 -3.47 -7.67 -6.54
C ALA A 263 -4.79 -8.42 -6.35
N ALA A 264 -4.90 -9.27 -5.32
CA ALA A 264 -6.13 -10.00 -5.00
C ALA A 264 -7.28 -9.09 -4.55
N ARG A 265 -6.99 -7.84 -4.16
CA ARG A 265 -8.01 -6.84 -3.78
C ARG A 265 -8.54 -6.03 -4.95
N LEU A 266 -7.92 -6.04 -6.13
CA LEU A 266 -8.35 -5.27 -7.30
C LEU A 266 -9.65 -5.84 -7.87
#